data_AF-A0A800JAV2-F1
#
_entry.id   AF-A0A800JAV2-F1
#
_cell.length_a   1.000
_cell.length_b   1.000
_cell.length_c   1.000
_cell.angle_alpha   90.00
_cell.angle_beta   90.00
_cell.angle_gamma   90.00
#
_symmetry.space_group_name_H-M   'P 1'
#
loop_
_entity.id
_entity.type
_entity.pdbx_description
1 polymer ?
#
loop_
_entity_poly.entity_id
_entity_poly.type
_entity_poly.pdbx_seq_one_letter_code
_entity_poly.pdbx_strand_id
1 'polypeptide(L)'
;MNHPMHLILDSYSHPGISLFWKRHGLRIMEQLVPNEFFFTTGDTTLEKLVERQIWSGWKKLILIGSPGSIRRGFNTLMQASEECRSTLEIGFWPLDLQELAASISQSSFHLRPVLQVFKAGHTLLVDVMKVQFLAPELETKYFWNDFVINSTQANAETTIYIDGQNSQVNGKFRCRILFHDESLNSLTMHPGKLTRTPVLKVYLKRDEGLTTVDRFKQIKQWFAAEKGNADEETLLKTGKQVEVQGNWANLTLDVSGMQDTVQSVHFEVARKSFSLIVPAKPIQTLESTKKILPAFRPTGAIANNRGSS
;
A
#
# COMPACT_ATOMS: atom_id res chain seq x y z
N MET A 1 24.70 -7.34 -7.33
CA MET A 1 24.37 -7.52 -8.76
C MET A 1 23.25 -6.54 -9.10
N ASN A 2 23.25 -5.92 -10.29
CA ASN A 2 22.12 -5.09 -10.71
C ASN A 2 21.01 -6.00 -11.23
N HIS A 3 19.94 -6.15 -10.44
CA HIS A 3 18.75 -6.88 -10.89
C HIS A 3 18.05 -6.12 -12.03
N PRO A 4 17.54 -6.82 -13.06
CA PRO A 4 16.80 -6.17 -14.14
C PRO A 4 15.58 -5.43 -13.57
N MET A 5 15.29 -4.23 -14.09
CA MET A 5 14.18 -3.40 -13.61
C MET A 5 13.01 -3.46 -14.59
N HIS A 6 11.86 -3.86 -14.10
CA HIS A 6 10.62 -3.97 -14.86
C HIS A 6 9.64 -2.95 -14.29
N LEU A 7 9.06 -2.13 -15.15
CA LEU A 7 8.08 -1.11 -14.79
C LEU A 7 6.69 -1.51 -15.31
N ILE A 8 5.69 -1.46 -14.44
CA ILE A 8 4.28 -1.59 -14.83
C ILE A 8 3.59 -0.27 -14.52
N LEU A 9 3.01 0.36 -15.54
CA LEU A 9 2.20 1.57 -15.42
C LEU A 9 0.72 1.25 -15.63
N ASP A 10 -0.09 1.42 -14.59
CA ASP A 10 -1.55 1.36 -14.72
C ASP A 10 -2.14 2.74 -15.02
N SER A 11 -2.21 3.08 -16.30
CA SER A 11 -2.73 4.37 -16.77
C SER A 11 -4.06 4.29 -17.51
N TYR A 12 -4.52 3.10 -17.89
CA TYR A 12 -5.65 2.93 -18.82
C TYR A 12 -6.93 3.64 -18.36
N SER A 13 -7.31 3.44 -17.10
CA SER A 13 -8.52 4.04 -16.51
C SER A 13 -8.25 5.34 -15.74
N HIS A 14 -7.05 5.93 -15.86
CA HIS A 14 -6.62 7.07 -15.04
C HIS A 14 -6.02 8.19 -15.90
N PRO A 15 -6.85 9.11 -16.43
CA PRO A 15 -6.40 10.19 -17.33
C PRO A 15 -5.28 11.07 -16.75
N GLY A 16 -5.33 11.36 -15.44
CA GLY A 16 -4.27 12.13 -14.76
C GLY A 16 -2.91 11.44 -14.78
N ILE A 17 -2.89 10.12 -14.60
CA ILE A 17 -1.66 9.31 -14.68
C ILE A 17 -1.13 9.28 -16.10
N SER A 18 -2.02 9.13 -17.10
CA SER A 18 -1.64 9.21 -18.51
C SER A 18 -1.01 10.57 -18.86
N LEU A 19 -1.57 11.67 -18.38
CA LEU A 19 -1.03 13.03 -18.57
C LEU A 19 0.34 13.20 -17.90
N PHE A 20 0.48 12.76 -16.64
CA PHE A 20 1.75 12.76 -15.94
C PHE A 20 2.82 11.99 -16.73
N TRP A 21 2.48 10.80 -17.22
CA TRP A 21 3.41 9.98 -17.99
C TRP A 21 3.74 10.60 -19.36
N LYS A 22 2.76 11.19 -20.06
CA LYS A 22 3.04 11.92 -21.32
C LYS A 22 4.05 13.05 -21.13
N ARG A 23 4.00 13.74 -19.98
CA ARG A 23 4.92 14.85 -19.69
C ARG A 23 6.29 14.39 -19.23
N HIS A 24 6.35 13.39 -18.35
CA HIS A 24 7.57 13.04 -17.62
C HIS A 24 8.15 11.68 -18.00
N GLY A 25 7.38 10.83 -18.69
CA GLY A 25 7.70 9.44 -18.96
C GLY A 25 9.04 9.25 -19.69
N LEU A 26 9.34 10.06 -20.72
CA LEU A 26 10.63 9.99 -21.41
C LEU A 26 11.80 10.20 -20.45
N ARG A 27 11.71 11.21 -19.58
CA ARG A 27 12.76 11.50 -18.59
C ARG A 27 12.86 10.44 -17.51
N ILE A 28 11.73 9.83 -17.13
CA ILE A 28 11.69 8.70 -16.20
C ILE A 28 12.43 7.50 -16.81
N MET A 29 12.12 7.16 -18.06
CA MET A 29 12.73 6.06 -18.80
C MET A 29 14.24 6.27 -19.00
N GLU A 30 14.68 7.48 -19.32
CA GLU A 30 16.11 7.83 -19.44
C GLU A 30 16.90 7.64 -18.14
N GLN A 31 16.28 7.90 -16.99
CA GLN A 31 16.98 7.84 -15.70
C GLN A 31 16.95 6.45 -15.05
N LEU A 32 15.79 5.78 -15.14
CA LEU A 32 15.60 4.43 -14.61
C LEU A 32 16.22 3.38 -15.52
N VAL A 33 16.16 3.57 -16.84
CA VAL A 33 16.62 2.62 -17.87
C VAL A 33 16.11 1.20 -17.57
N PRO A 34 14.78 1.00 -17.54
CA PRO A 34 14.22 -0.30 -17.24
C PRO A 34 14.51 -1.30 -18.37
N ASN A 35 14.68 -2.56 -18.00
CA ASN A 35 14.84 -3.68 -18.93
C ASN A 35 13.54 -3.93 -19.69
N GLU A 36 12.40 -3.84 -19.00
CA GLU A 36 11.08 -3.97 -19.60
C GLU A 36 10.13 -2.91 -19.04
N PHE A 37 9.23 -2.43 -19.91
CA PHE A 37 8.18 -1.48 -19.54
C PHE A 37 6.85 -1.95 -20.10
N PHE A 38 5.85 -2.01 -19.23
CA PHE A 38 4.49 -2.44 -19.53
C PHE A 38 3.52 -1.35 -19.13
N PHE A 39 2.45 -1.21 -19.91
CA PHE A 39 1.32 -0.36 -19.56
C PHE A 39 0.01 -1.14 -19.71
N THR A 40 -0.97 -0.83 -18.87
CA THR A 40 -2.29 -1.46 -18.94
C THR A 40 -3.06 -1.01 -20.17
N THR A 41 -3.86 -1.92 -20.71
CA THR A 41 -4.78 -1.67 -21.83
C THR A 41 -6.15 -2.29 -21.51
N GLY A 42 -7.15 -2.07 -22.36
CA GLY A 42 -8.45 -2.72 -22.21
C GLY A 42 -8.36 -4.24 -22.20
N ASP A 43 -7.45 -4.82 -23.00
CA ASP A 43 -7.29 -6.27 -23.12
C ASP A 43 -6.31 -6.86 -22.09
N THR A 44 -5.36 -6.02 -21.63
CA THR A 44 -4.29 -6.42 -20.72
C THR A 44 -4.43 -5.68 -19.40
N THR A 45 -5.11 -6.33 -18.45
CA THR A 45 -5.32 -5.78 -17.10
C THR A 45 -4.03 -5.77 -16.27
N LEU A 46 -4.04 -5.00 -15.19
CA LEU A 46 -2.91 -4.90 -14.27
C LEU A 46 -2.55 -6.27 -13.68
N GLU A 47 -3.57 -7.03 -13.27
CA GLU A 47 -3.42 -8.31 -12.60
C GLU A 47 -2.72 -9.32 -13.53
N LYS A 48 -3.12 -9.39 -14.80
CA LYS A 48 -2.47 -10.24 -15.82
C LYS A 48 -1.00 -9.86 -16.03
N LEU A 49 -0.68 -8.56 -16.06
CA LEU A 49 0.71 -8.10 -16.18
C LEU A 49 1.51 -8.51 -14.94
N VAL A 50 0.99 -8.27 -13.75
CA VAL A 50 1.66 -8.60 -12.49
C VAL A 50 1.89 -10.11 -12.41
N GLU A 51 0.87 -10.94 -12.68
CA GLU A 51 0.99 -12.41 -12.72
C GLU A 51 2.10 -12.85 -13.66
N ARG A 52 2.08 -12.38 -14.92
CA ARG A 52 3.13 -12.69 -15.90
C ARG A 52 4.51 -12.30 -15.40
N GLN A 53 4.63 -11.15 -14.76
CA GLN A 53 5.91 -10.64 -14.30
C GLN A 53 6.43 -11.39 -13.07
N ILE A 54 5.58 -11.96 -12.21
CA ILE A 54 6.06 -12.64 -11.01
C ILE A 54 6.90 -13.88 -11.32
N TRP A 55 6.62 -14.57 -12.43
CA TRP A 55 7.29 -15.83 -12.79
C TRP A 55 8.72 -15.68 -13.35
N SER A 56 9.20 -14.46 -13.62
CA SER A 56 10.40 -14.26 -14.47
C SER A 56 11.70 -14.00 -13.69
N GLY A 57 12.03 -14.83 -12.72
CA GLY A 57 13.34 -14.84 -12.04
C GLY A 57 13.63 -13.60 -11.18
N TRP A 58 14.92 -13.36 -10.92
CA TRP A 58 15.39 -12.30 -10.02
C TRP A 58 15.30 -10.92 -10.67
N LYS A 59 14.47 -10.02 -10.13
CA LYS A 59 14.28 -8.68 -10.71
C LYS A 59 13.68 -7.65 -9.76
N LYS A 60 13.77 -6.38 -10.15
CA LYS A 60 13.01 -5.27 -9.56
C LYS A 60 11.69 -5.10 -10.31
N LEU A 61 10.56 -5.15 -9.61
CA LEU A 61 9.25 -4.88 -10.18
C LEU A 61 8.68 -3.60 -9.57
N ILE A 62 8.56 -2.54 -10.35
CA ILE A 62 8.01 -1.26 -9.89
C ILE A 62 6.61 -1.10 -10.46
N LEU A 63 5.63 -1.01 -9.58
CA LEU A 63 4.24 -0.75 -9.92
C LEU A 63 3.92 0.75 -9.74
N ILE A 64 3.45 1.38 -10.80
CA ILE A 64 3.10 2.80 -10.87
C ILE A 64 1.62 2.90 -11.21
N GLY A 65 0.84 3.62 -10.40
CA GLY A 65 -0.61 3.70 -10.61
C GLY A 65 -1.32 4.52 -9.55
N SER A 66 -2.64 4.52 -9.55
CA SER A 66 -3.41 5.14 -8.46
C SER A 66 -3.27 4.32 -7.18
N PRO A 67 -3.61 4.86 -5.99
CA PRO A 67 -3.65 4.06 -4.76
C PRO A 67 -4.49 2.78 -4.89
N GLY A 68 -5.59 2.83 -5.66
CA GLY A 68 -6.41 1.65 -5.97
C GLY A 68 -5.67 0.62 -6.83
N SER A 69 -4.91 1.06 -7.84
CA SER A 69 -4.07 0.17 -8.65
C SER A 69 -2.97 -0.50 -7.83
N ILE A 70 -2.32 0.25 -6.93
CA ILE A 70 -1.33 -0.29 -6.00
C ILE A 70 -1.94 -1.40 -5.13
N ARG A 71 -3.13 -1.17 -4.57
CA ARG A 71 -3.84 -2.19 -3.77
C ARG A 71 -4.13 -3.45 -4.59
N ARG A 72 -4.62 -3.32 -5.83
CA ARG A 72 -4.89 -4.48 -6.70
C ARG A 72 -3.62 -5.25 -7.05
N GLY A 73 -2.58 -4.55 -7.52
CA GLY A 73 -1.31 -5.19 -7.86
C GLY A 73 -0.62 -5.83 -6.65
N PHE A 74 -0.69 -5.22 -5.47
CA PHE A 74 -0.26 -5.84 -4.21
C PHE A 74 -1.02 -7.14 -3.94
N ASN A 75 -2.34 -7.13 -4.05
CA ASN A 75 -3.15 -8.34 -3.81
C ASN A 75 -2.78 -9.46 -4.79
N THR A 76 -2.67 -9.18 -6.09
CA THR A 76 -2.23 -10.15 -7.10
C THR A 76 -0.85 -10.71 -6.77
N LEU A 77 0.09 -9.84 -6.37
CA LEU A 77 1.42 -10.26 -5.96
C LEU A 77 1.36 -11.19 -4.75
N MET A 78 0.51 -10.88 -3.79
CA MET A 78 0.39 -11.65 -2.57
C MET A 78 -0.28 -13.02 -2.73
N GLN A 79 -1.01 -13.23 -3.83
CA GLN A 79 -1.56 -14.55 -4.18
C GLN A 79 -0.54 -15.47 -4.86
N ALA A 80 0.57 -14.94 -5.36
CA ALA A 80 1.64 -15.78 -5.89
C ALA A 80 2.38 -16.55 -4.77
N SER A 81 3.02 -17.66 -5.15
CA SER A 81 3.79 -18.48 -4.21
C SER A 81 4.95 -17.69 -3.59
N GLU A 82 5.34 -18.08 -2.38
CA GLU A 82 6.46 -17.45 -1.67
C GLU A 82 7.77 -17.56 -2.48
N GLU A 83 7.99 -18.69 -3.14
CA GLU A 83 9.15 -18.91 -4.02
C GLU A 83 9.24 -17.84 -5.10
N CYS A 84 8.13 -17.55 -5.80
CA CYS A 84 8.13 -16.53 -6.86
C CYS A 84 8.30 -15.12 -6.29
N ARG A 85 7.68 -14.81 -5.14
CA ARG A 85 7.84 -13.50 -4.51
C ARG A 85 9.26 -13.27 -3.98
N SER A 86 9.94 -14.32 -3.53
CA SER A 86 11.27 -14.24 -2.93
C SER A 86 12.36 -13.78 -3.90
N THR A 87 12.12 -13.92 -5.21
CA THR A 87 13.04 -13.45 -6.26
C THR A 87 12.79 -12.00 -6.66
N LEU A 88 11.78 -11.34 -6.12
CA LEU A 88 11.37 -10.00 -6.54
C LEU A 88 11.75 -8.96 -5.50
N GLU A 89 12.30 -7.83 -5.96
CA GLU A 89 12.36 -6.59 -5.20
C GLU A 89 11.27 -5.65 -5.71
N ILE A 90 10.30 -5.32 -4.86
CA ILE A 90 9.06 -4.68 -5.32
C ILE A 90 9.04 -3.22 -4.90
N GLY A 91 8.72 -2.33 -5.83
CA GLY A 91 8.49 -0.92 -5.57
C GLY A 91 7.06 -0.53 -5.86
N PHE A 92 6.46 0.28 -4.99
CA PHE A 92 5.13 0.84 -5.19
C PHE A 92 5.21 2.35 -5.29
N TRP A 93 4.78 2.90 -6.42
CA TRP A 93 4.70 4.33 -6.67
C TRP A 93 3.22 4.73 -6.88
N PRO A 94 2.46 4.93 -5.80
CA PRO A 94 1.14 5.52 -5.92
C PRO A 94 1.26 6.97 -6.41
N LEU A 95 0.41 7.32 -7.36
CA LEU A 95 0.22 8.68 -7.86
C LEU A 95 -1.18 9.12 -7.46
N ASP A 96 -1.27 9.88 -6.37
CA ASP A 96 -2.52 10.50 -5.90
C ASP A 96 -2.94 11.62 -6.85
N LEU A 97 -4.24 11.82 -7.06
CA LEU A 97 -4.80 12.93 -7.83
C LEU A 97 -4.30 14.30 -7.36
N GLN A 98 -4.17 14.50 -6.04
CA GLN A 98 -3.65 15.74 -5.47
C GLN A 98 -2.17 15.95 -5.82
N GLU A 99 -1.37 14.88 -5.73
CA GLU A 99 0.05 14.91 -6.10
C GLU A 99 0.25 15.06 -7.61
N LEU A 100 -0.60 14.45 -8.42
CA LEU A 100 -0.57 14.52 -9.88
C LEU A 100 -0.76 15.94 -10.38
N ALA A 101 -1.75 16.67 -9.84
CA ALA A 101 -2.02 18.05 -10.23
C ALA A 101 -0.80 18.97 -10.00
N ALA A 102 -0.15 18.84 -8.84
CA ALA A 102 1.08 19.57 -8.54
C ALA A 102 2.25 19.11 -9.44
N SER A 103 2.43 17.80 -9.59
CA SER A 103 3.57 17.19 -10.29
C SER A 103 3.56 17.42 -11.81
N ILE A 104 2.38 17.52 -12.43
CA ILE A 104 2.26 17.85 -13.85
C ILE A 104 2.78 19.27 -14.12
N SER A 105 2.59 20.23 -13.21
CA SER A 105 3.08 21.60 -13.43
C SER A 105 4.60 21.74 -13.29
N GLN A 106 5.24 20.82 -12.56
CA GLN A 106 6.64 20.92 -12.18
C GLN A 106 7.62 20.45 -13.27
N SER A 107 8.90 20.77 -13.09
CA SER A 107 9.98 20.26 -13.94
C SER A 107 10.29 18.80 -13.61
N SER A 108 10.74 18.04 -14.61
CA SER A 108 11.11 16.63 -14.43
C SER A 108 12.33 16.43 -13.51
N PHE A 109 13.08 17.49 -13.19
CA PHE A 109 14.18 17.44 -12.21
C PHE A 109 13.69 17.08 -10.80
N HIS A 110 12.44 17.42 -10.44
CA HIS A 110 11.87 17.06 -9.14
C HIS A 110 11.67 15.55 -8.97
N LEU A 111 11.66 14.79 -10.07
CA LEU A 111 11.53 13.33 -10.01
C LEU A 111 12.85 12.64 -9.67
N ARG A 112 14.00 13.32 -9.80
CA ARG A 112 15.31 12.67 -9.62
C ARG A 112 15.43 11.95 -8.26
N PRO A 113 15.05 12.54 -7.10
CA PRO A 113 15.09 11.83 -5.82
C PRO A 113 14.20 10.58 -5.80
N VAL A 114 12.99 10.67 -6.38
CA VAL A 114 12.05 9.55 -6.50
C VAL A 114 12.65 8.40 -7.31
N LEU A 115 13.22 8.71 -8.47
CA LEU A 115 13.81 7.70 -9.36
C LEU A 115 15.06 7.06 -8.75
N GLN A 116 15.84 7.79 -7.93
CA GLN A 116 16.97 7.21 -7.19
C GLN A 116 16.52 6.16 -6.18
N VAL A 117 15.33 6.28 -5.58
CA VAL A 117 14.80 5.24 -4.68
C VAL A 117 14.64 3.92 -5.42
N PHE A 118 14.02 3.90 -6.59
CA PHE A 118 13.83 2.66 -7.34
C PHE A 118 15.13 2.10 -7.92
N LYS A 119 16.07 2.99 -8.25
CA LYS A 119 17.38 2.59 -8.79
C LYS A 119 18.30 2.00 -7.73
N ALA A 120 18.44 2.68 -6.58
CA ALA A 120 19.47 2.43 -5.58
C ALA A 120 18.96 2.38 -4.14
N GLY A 121 17.64 2.35 -3.94
CA GLY A 121 17.02 2.16 -2.63
C GLY A 121 17.38 0.82 -2.01
N HIS A 122 17.15 0.73 -0.71
CA HIS A 122 17.35 -0.50 0.05
C HIS A 122 16.16 -1.42 -0.14
N THR A 123 16.42 -2.71 -0.08
CA THR A 123 15.37 -3.73 -0.06
C THR A 123 15.21 -4.25 1.37
N LEU A 124 13.99 -4.24 1.89
CA LEU A 124 13.65 -4.78 3.20
C LEU A 124 12.61 -5.88 3.06
N LEU A 125 12.83 -6.99 3.78
CA LEU A 125 11.78 -7.98 3.96
C LEU A 125 10.72 -7.38 4.89
N VAL A 126 9.50 -7.31 4.40
CA VAL A 126 8.38 -6.71 5.12
C VAL A 126 7.33 -7.74 5.48
N ASP A 127 6.68 -7.50 6.61
CA ASP A 127 5.55 -8.28 7.06
C ASP A 127 4.25 -7.70 6.51
N VAL A 128 3.21 -8.53 6.49
CA VAL A 128 1.86 -8.17 6.05
C VAL A 128 0.81 -8.84 6.94
N MET A 129 -0.41 -8.29 6.93
CA MET A 129 -1.54 -8.93 7.58
C MET A 129 -2.11 -10.02 6.67
N LYS A 130 -2.13 -11.26 7.15
CA LYS A 130 -2.76 -12.40 6.50
C LYS A 130 -4.09 -12.68 7.16
N VAL A 131 -5.12 -12.89 6.34
CA VAL A 131 -6.51 -13.09 6.76
C VAL A 131 -7.00 -14.41 6.20
N GLN A 132 -7.29 -15.35 7.09
CA GLN A 132 -7.82 -16.67 6.75
C GLN A 132 -9.28 -16.75 7.18
N PHE A 133 -10.12 -17.20 6.28
CA PHE A 133 -11.55 -17.39 6.52
C PHE A 133 -11.80 -18.87 6.77
N LEU A 134 -12.48 -19.20 7.87
CA LEU A 134 -12.98 -20.55 8.10
C LEU A 134 -14.29 -20.71 7.32
N ALA A 135 -14.16 -20.84 6.00
CA ALA A 135 -15.24 -21.12 5.05
C ALA A 135 -14.67 -21.89 3.84
N PRO A 136 -15.34 -22.92 3.32
CA PRO A 136 -14.81 -23.75 2.23
C PRO A 136 -14.53 -22.99 0.92
N GLU A 137 -15.24 -21.90 0.68
CA GLU A 137 -15.21 -21.17 -0.59
C GLU A 137 -14.30 -19.93 -0.57
N LEU A 138 -13.73 -19.59 0.59
CA LEU A 138 -12.98 -18.34 0.74
C LEU A 138 -11.48 -18.58 0.83
N GLU A 139 -10.77 -17.98 -0.12
CA GLU A 139 -9.33 -17.98 -0.15
C GLU A 139 -8.73 -17.04 0.90
N THR A 140 -7.48 -17.35 1.30
CA THR A 140 -6.68 -16.48 2.14
C THR A 140 -6.44 -15.14 1.45
N LYS A 141 -6.58 -14.04 2.19
CA LYS A 141 -6.32 -12.68 1.69
C LYS A 141 -5.21 -12.01 2.48
N TYR A 142 -4.60 -11.01 1.86
CA TYR A 142 -3.51 -10.25 2.44
C TYR A 142 -3.84 -8.77 2.39
N PHE A 143 -3.46 -8.05 3.45
CA PHE A 143 -3.75 -6.63 3.60
C PHE A 143 -2.50 -5.90 4.09
N TRP A 144 -2.29 -4.70 3.54
CA TRP A 144 -1.20 -3.82 3.94
C TRP A 144 -1.57 -3.00 5.18
N ASN A 145 -2.64 -2.21 5.10
CA ASN A 145 -3.06 -1.29 6.17
C ASN A 145 -3.96 -1.98 7.19
N ASP A 146 -5.24 -2.10 6.87
CA ASP A 146 -6.28 -2.50 7.80
C ASP A 146 -7.33 -3.41 7.17
N PHE A 147 -8.17 -3.93 8.05
CA PHE A 147 -9.35 -4.71 7.74
C PHE A 147 -10.48 -4.26 8.65
N VAL A 148 -11.65 -3.99 8.07
CA VAL A 148 -12.81 -3.47 8.80
C VAL A 148 -13.94 -4.51 8.80
N ILE A 149 -14.48 -4.74 9.99
CA ILE A 149 -15.64 -5.58 10.27
C ILE A 149 -16.71 -4.68 10.88
N ASN A 150 -17.89 -4.62 10.27
CA ASN A 150 -19.01 -3.88 10.82
C ASN A 150 -20.12 -4.84 11.23
N SER A 151 -20.76 -4.54 12.35
CA SER A 151 -22.03 -5.13 12.76
C SER A 151 -23.12 -4.06 12.65
N THR A 152 -24.16 -4.37 11.88
CA THR A 152 -25.30 -3.46 11.72
C THR A 152 -26.50 -3.86 12.57
N GLN A 153 -26.46 -5.03 13.23
CA GLN A 153 -27.58 -5.55 14.02
C GLN A 153 -27.37 -5.37 15.52
N ALA A 154 -28.46 -5.06 16.23
CA ALA A 154 -28.44 -4.79 17.67
C ALA A 154 -28.29 -6.06 18.54
N ASN A 155 -28.56 -7.23 17.97
CA ASN A 155 -28.44 -8.55 18.60
C ASN A 155 -27.24 -9.36 18.09
N ALA A 156 -26.34 -8.74 17.32
CA ALA A 156 -25.12 -9.43 16.90
C ALA A 156 -24.26 -9.71 18.13
N GLU A 157 -23.91 -10.98 18.32
CA GLU A 157 -22.95 -11.42 19.32
C GLU A 157 -21.67 -11.80 18.60
N THR A 158 -20.56 -11.17 18.99
CA THR A 158 -19.25 -11.39 18.38
C THR A 158 -18.21 -11.50 19.49
N THR A 159 -17.38 -12.53 19.42
CA THR A 159 -16.24 -12.70 20.31
C THR A 159 -14.97 -12.41 19.54
N ILE A 160 -14.17 -11.48 20.05
CA ILE A 160 -12.85 -11.15 19.52
C ILE A 160 -11.81 -11.77 20.45
N TYR A 161 -10.94 -12.63 19.91
CA TYR A 161 -9.81 -13.19 20.62
C TYR A 161 -8.54 -12.49 20.18
N ILE A 162 -7.73 -12.02 21.12
CA ILE A 162 -6.44 -11.36 20.86
C ILE A 162 -5.38 -12.06 21.71
N ASP A 163 -4.48 -12.78 21.03
CA ASP A 163 -3.50 -13.69 21.66
C ASP A 163 -4.16 -14.62 22.71
N GLY A 164 -5.33 -15.17 22.36
CA GLY A 164 -6.10 -16.10 23.20
C GLY A 164 -6.99 -15.44 24.28
N GLN A 165 -6.88 -14.13 24.51
CA GLN A 165 -7.78 -13.43 25.43
C GLN A 165 -9.05 -12.99 24.71
N ASN A 166 -10.21 -13.35 25.25
CA ASN A 166 -11.49 -13.03 24.64
C ASN A 166 -12.00 -11.64 25.05
N SER A 167 -12.79 -11.05 24.17
CA SER A 167 -13.53 -9.81 24.37
C SER A 167 -14.86 -9.96 23.66
N GLN A 168 -15.93 -10.10 24.44
CA GLN A 168 -17.28 -10.16 23.89
C GLN A 168 -17.75 -8.76 23.52
N VAL A 169 -18.32 -8.67 22.32
CA VAL A 169 -18.87 -7.45 21.75
C VAL A 169 -20.28 -7.76 21.26
N ASN A 170 -21.23 -7.03 21.82
CA ASN A 170 -22.65 -7.17 21.51
C ASN A 170 -23.18 -5.93 20.81
N GLY A 171 -24.11 -6.14 19.89
CA GLY A 171 -24.83 -5.07 19.19
C GLY A 171 -24.07 -4.49 17.99
N LYS A 172 -24.36 -3.22 17.72
CA LYS A 172 -23.78 -2.51 16.57
C LYS A 172 -22.37 -2.04 16.90
N PHE A 173 -21.43 -2.38 16.04
CA PHE A 173 -20.05 -1.98 16.23
C PHE A 173 -19.32 -1.86 14.91
N ARG A 174 -18.19 -1.15 14.95
CA ARG A 174 -17.16 -1.16 13.94
C ARG A 174 -15.87 -1.62 14.59
N CYS A 175 -15.32 -2.71 14.09
CA CYS A 175 -14.04 -3.26 14.50
C CYS A 175 -13.05 -3.08 13.35
N ARG A 176 -11.93 -2.42 13.63
CA ARG A 176 -10.85 -2.22 12.65
C ARG A 176 -9.57 -2.85 13.17
N ILE A 177 -9.05 -3.79 12.42
CA ILE A 177 -7.78 -4.45 12.69
C ILE A 177 -6.74 -3.77 11.81
N LEU A 178 -5.85 -3.01 12.42
CA LEU A 178 -4.83 -2.21 11.76
C LEU A 178 -3.45 -2.84 11.95
N PHE A 179 -2.66 -2.88 10.88
CA PHE A 179 -1.28 -3.33 10.90
C PHE A 179 -0.30 -2.18 10.59
N HIS A 180 -0.27 -1.71 9.34
CA HIS A 180 0.54 -0.55 8.96
C HIS A 180 -0.28 0.74 8.99
N ASP A 181 0.20 1.74 9.73
CA ASP A 181 -0.42 3.08 9.78
C ASP A 181 -0.21 3.87 8.47
N GLU A 182 0.85 3.55 7.71
CA GLU A 182 1.25 4.25 6.47
C GLU A 182 0.72 3.54 5.23
N SER A 183 0.33 4.28 4.19
CA SER A 183 -0.04 3.71 2.90
C SER A 183 1.14 2.99 2.24
N LEU A 184 0.85 2.01 1.38
CA LEU A 184 1.87 1.27 0.65
C LEU A 184 2.51 2.17 -0.42
N ASN A 185 3.60 2.83 -0.06
CA ASN A 185 4.32 3.75 -0.91
C ASN A 185 5.82 3.65 -0.63
N SER A 186 6.58 3.14 -1.59
CA SER A 186 8.02 2.98 -1.46
C SER A 186 8.76 4.28 -1.13
N LEU A 187 8.21 5.46 -1.43
CA LEU A 187 8.89 6.74 -1.29
C LEU A 187 8.78 7.34 0.12
N THR A 188 7.67 7.08 0.81
CA THR A 188 7.33 7.71 2.09
C THR A 188 7.53 6.77 3.28
N MET A 189 7.65 5.46 3.02
CA MET A 189 7.78 4.46 4.07
C MET A 189 9.10 4.56 4.82
N HIS A 190 9.02 4.51 6.15
CA HIS A 190 10.19 4.61 7.02
C HIS A 190 10.78 3.21 7.35
N PRO A 191 12.05 2.92 7.00
CA PRO A 191 12.70 1.64 7.31
C PRO A 191 12.57 1.21 8.77
N GLY A 192 12.75 2.16 9.70
CA GLY A 192 12.60 1.93 11.14
C GLY A 192 11.17 1.65 11.64
N LYS A 193 10.13 1.82 10.82
CA LYS A 193 8.75 1.40 11.15
C LYS A 193 8.51 -0.04 10.68
N LEU A 194 9.07 -0.41 9.53
CA LEU A 194 8.94 -1.75 8.93
C LEU A 194 9.71 -2.84 9.68
N THR A 195 10.73 -2.45 10.43
CA THR A 195 11.59 -3.36 11.20
C THR A 195 11.14 -3.54 12.65
N ARG A 196 10.08 -2.84 13.10
CA ARG A 196 9.53 -2.99 14.45
C ARG A 196 8.90 -4.36 14.64
N THR A 197 8.73 -4.75 15.90
CA THR A 197 7.95 -5.93 16.23
C THR A 197 6.53 -5.76 15.70
N PRO A 198 6.06 -6.67 14.82
CA PRO A 198 4.77 -6.53 14.20
C PRO A 198 3.68 -6.86 15.22
N VAL A 199 2.71 -5.98 15.33
CA VAL A 199 1.53 -6.17 16.17
C VAL A 199 0.30 -5.66 15.43
N LEU A 200 -0.76 -6.45 15.48
CA LEU A 200 -2.09 -6.03 15.06
C LEU A 200 -2.68 -5.16 16.16
N LYS A 201 -3.22 -4.00 15.78
CA LYS A 201 -3.95 -3.09 16.66
C LYS A 201 -5.44 -3.25 16.38
N VAL A 202 -6.20 -3.66 17.39
CA VAL A 202 -7.64 -3.84 17.27
C VAL A 202 -8.34 -2.63 17.85
N TYR A 203 -8.98 -1.86 16.98
CA TYR A 203 -9.80 -0.71 17.34
C TYR A 203 -11.27 -1.11 17.32
N LEU A 204 -12.01 -0.66 18.33
CA LEU A 204 -13.43 -0.91 18.46
C LEU A 204 -14.16 0.41 18.69
N LYS A 205 -15.22 0.60 17.91
CA LYS A 205 -16.24 1.62 18.13
C LYS A 205 -17.58 0.92 18.32
N ARG A 206 -18.26 1.20 19.43
CA ARG A 206 -19.64 0.74 19.67
C ARG A 206 -20.58 1.84 19.23
N ASP A 207 -21.57 1.51 18.40
CA ASP A 207 -22.60 2.47 18.02
C ASP A 207 -23.72 2.41 19.06
N GLU A 208 -23.68 3.33 20.02
CA GLU A 208 -24.82 3.63 20.87
C GLU A 208 -25.89 4.33 20.01
N GLY A 209 -26.72 3.52 19.33
CA GLY A 209 -27.97 3.97 18.71
C GLY A 209 -27.89 5.25 17.88
N LEU A 210 -27.11 5.26 16.79
CA LEU A 210 -27.09 6.39 15.84
C LEU A 210 -28.51 6.69 15.33
N THR A 211 -29.02 7.87 15.68
CA THR A 211 -30.27 8.41 15.14
C THR A 211 -30.18 8.55 13.61
N THR A 212 -31.34 8.52 12.94
CA THR A 212 -31.50 8.58 11.48
C THR A 212 -30.77 9.73 10.78
N VAL A 213 -30.33 10.74 11.52
CA VAL A 213 -29.55 11.90 11.05
C VAL A 213 -28.11 11.53 10.69
N ASP A 214 -27.51 10.52 11.34
CA ASP A 214 -26.12 10.12 11.10
C ASP A 214 -25.94 9.24 9.86
N ARG A 215 -27.00 8.54 9.43
CA ARG A 215 -27.02 7.74 8.19
C ARG A 215 -26.84 8.60 6.93
N PHE A 216 -27.37 9.82 6.92
CA PHE A 216 -27.17 10.76 5.82
C PHE A 216 -25.76 11.36 5.79
N LYS A 217 -25.09 11.45 6.94
CA LYS A 217 -23.66 11.81 7.01
C LYS A 217 -22.76 10.68 6.52
N GLN A 218 -23.06 9.42 6.83
CA GLN A 218 -22.27 8.27 6.36
C GLN A 218 -22.28 8.10 4.83
N ILE A 219 -23.42 8.37 4.16
CA ILE A 219 -23.48 8.36 2.68
C ILE A 219 -22.62 9.50 2.11
N LYS A 220 -22.62 10.70 2.72
CA LYS A 220 -21.71 11.78 2.33
C LYS A 220 -20.23 11.46 2.63
N GLN A 221 -19.94 10.74 3.71
CA GLN A 221 -18.58 10.28 4.05
C GLN A 221 -18.08 9.17 3.09
N TRP A 222 -18.97 8.33 2.55
CA TRP A 222 -18.64 7.39 1.47
C TRP A 222 -18.19 8.10 0.19
N PHE A 223 -18.71 9.30 -0.08
CA PHE A 223 -18.23 10.15 -1.19
C PHE A 223 -17.03 11.04 -0.83
N ALA A 224 -16.58 11.05 0.44
CA ALA A 224 -15.48 11.89 0.93
C ALA A 224 -14.31 11.06 1.50
N ALA A 225 -14.11 9.85 0.98
CA ALA A 225 -13.02 8.96 1.35
C ALA A 225 -11.68 9.43 0.77
N GLU A 226 -11.15 10.55 1.29
CA GLU A 226 -9.72 10.88 1.17
C GLU A 226 -9.16 11.75 2.31
N LYS A 227 -9.91 12.01 3.38
CA LYS A 227 -9.35 12.59 4.61
C LYS A 227 -9.88 11.86 5.83
N GLY A 228 -8.94 11.43 6.67
CA GLY A 228 -9.17 10.58 7.83
C GLY A 228 -10.34 11.03 8.70
N ASN A 229 -11.43 10.26 8.65
CA ASN A 229 -12.47 10.33 9.66
C ASN A 229 -12.03 9.43 10.82
N ALA A 230 -11.24 10.00 11.71
CA ALA A 230 -11.08 9.52 13.06
C ALA A 230 -12.34 9.88 13.87
N ASP A 231 -13.48 9.24 13.56
CA ASP A 231 -14.62 9.24 14.47
C ASP A 231 -14.32 8.23 15.60
N GLU A 232 -13.59 8.69 16.62
CA GLU A 232 -13.19 8.05 17.89
C GLU A 232 -13.37 6.52 17.99
N GLU A 233 -12.59 5.77 17.21
CA GLU A 233 -12.41 4.34 17.50
C GLU A 233 -11.45 4.20 18.69
N THR A 234 -11.85 3.42 19.71
CA THR A 234 -10.99 3.18 20.88
C THR A 234 -10.10 1.98 20.65
N LEU A 235 -8.82 2.07 21.01
CA LEU A 235 -7.92 0.91 20.95
C LEU A 235 -8.38 -0.10 22.01
N LEU A 236 -8.88 -1.25 21.57
CA LEU A 236 -9.26 -2.34 22.46
C LEU A 236 -7.99 -3.03 22.99
N LYS A 237 -7.13 -3.48 22.08
CA LYS A 237 -5.87 -4.16 22.43
C LYS A 237 -4.93 -4.29 21.23
N THR A 238 -3.68 -4.66 21.51
CA THR A 238 -2.70 -5.10 20.50
C THR A 238 -2.32 -6.56 20.71
N GLY A 239 -2.09 -7.30 19.63
CA GLY A 239 -1.62 -8.69 19.68
C GLY A 239 -0.95 -9.15 18.39
N LYS A 240 -0.44 -10.38 18.36
CA LYS A 240 0.15 -10.98 17.15
C LYS A 240 -0.87 -11.75 16.32
N GLN A 241 -1.85 -12.34 17.01
CA GLN A 241 -2.94 -13.07 16.40
C GLN A 241 -4.27 -12.49 16.88
N VAL A 242 -5.20 -12.33 15.95
CA VAL A 242 -6.57 -11.93 16.25
C VAL A 242 -7.50 -12.95 15.60
N GLU A 243 -8.51 -13.41 16.32
CA GLU A 243 -9.57 -14.23 15.77
C GLU A 243 -10.90 -13.56 16.08
N VAL A 244 -11.77 -13.48 15.08
CA VAL A 244 -13.13 -12.97 15.25
C VAL A 244 -14.08 -14.12 14.98
N GLN A 245 -14.92 -14.42 15.97
CA GLN A 245 -16.01 -15.40 15.87
C GLN A 245 -17.33 -14.64 16.06
N GLY A 246 -18.32 -14.87 15.21
CA GLY A 246 -19.60 -14.22 15.35
C GLY A 246 -20.63 -14.79 14.37
N ASN A 247 -21.87 -14.32 14.49
CA ASN A 247 -22.87 -14.62 13.48
C ASN A 247 -22.62 -13.76 12.23
N TRP A 248 -21.89 -14.32 11.26
CA TRP A 248 -21.46 -13.62 10.05
C TRP A 248 -22.60 -13.23 9.10
N ALA A 249 -23.81 -13.77 9.26
CA ALA A 249 -25.00 -13.26 8.57
C ALA A 249 -25.32 -11.80 8.97
N ASN A 250 -24.82 -11.36 10.12
CA ASN A 250 -25.09 -10.03 10.67
C ASN A 250 -23.88 -9.08 10.58
N LEU A 251 -22.76 -9.58 10.06
CA LEU A 251 -21.51 -8.84 9.92
C LEU A 251 -21.25 -8.51 8.45
N THR A 252 -20.75 -7.31 8.18
CA THR A 252 -20.25 -6.94 6.86
C THR A 252 -18.75 -6.74 6.92
N LEU A 253 -18.10 -7.29 5.91
CA LEU A 253 -16.66 -7.19 5.70
C LEU A 253 -16.38 -6.17 4.61
N ASP A 254 -15.25 -5.47 4.70
CA ASP A 254 -14.74 -4.60 3.60
C ASP A 254 -14.26 -5.41 2.37
N VAL A 255 -14.80 -6.62 2.19
CA VAL A 255 -14.49 -7.54 1.11
C VAL A 255 -15.80 -7.85 0.41
N SER A 256 -15.92 -7.41 -0.84
CA SER A 256 -17.10 -7.63 -1.67
C SER A 256 -17.46 -9.12 -1.76
N GLY A 257 -18.73 -9.46 -1.53
CA GLY A 257 -19.30 -10.77 -1.86
C GLY A 257 -19.52 -11.74 -0.69
N MET A 258 -19.37 -11.33 0.56
CA MET A 258 -19.56 -12.24 1.71
C MET A 258 -20.99 -12.16 2.25
N GLN A 259 -21.84 -13.10 1.85
CA GLN A 259 -23.10 -13.41 2.53
C GLN A 259 -23.06 -14.89 2.92
N ASP A 260 -23.11 -15.14 4.22
CA ASP A 260 -23.70 -16.34 4.86
C ASP A 260 -22.84 -17.60 5.16
N THR A 261 -21.55 -17.71 4.83
CA THR A 261 -20.80 -18.98 5.04
C THR A 261 -19.56 -18.93 5.94
N VAL A 262 -19.20 -17.77 6.50
CA VAL A 262 -18.00 -17.65 7.34
C VAL A 262 -18.31 -18.10 8.77
N GLN A 263 -17.45 -18.92 9.37
CA GLN A 263 -17.56 -19.30 10.79
C GLN A 263 -16.66 -18.44 11.68
N SER A 264 -15.42 -18.22 11.26
CA SER A 264 -14.44 -17.37 11.93
C SER A 264 -13.51 -16.72 10.92
N VAL A 265 -12.90 -15.61 11.33
CA VAL A 265 -11.83 -14.95 10.57
C VAL A 265 -10.61 -14.84 11.45
N HIS A 266 -9.50 -15.41 10.97
CA HIS A 266 -8.21 -15.44 11.65
C HIS A 266 -7.27 -14.44 10.99
N PHE A 267 -6.67 -13.60 11.80
CA PHE A 267 -5.70 -12.59 11.42
C PHE A 267 -4.36 -12.96 12.04
N GLU A 268 -3.34 -13.05 11.20
CA GLU A 268 -1.97 -13.28 11.65
C GLU A 268 -1.00 -12.39 10.88
N VAL A 269 0.16 -12.17 11.48
CA VAL A 269 1.26 -11.51 10.78
C VAL A 269 2.01 -12.54 9.96
N ALA A 270 1.89 -12.46 8.63
CA ALA A 270 2.78 -13.18 7.73
C ALA A 270 4.13 -12.45 7.70
N ARG A 271 5.15 -13.14 8.20
CA ARG A 271 6.50 -12.57 8.38
C ARG A 271 7.28 -12.59 7.08
N LYS A 272 8.07 -11.55 6.83
CA LYS A 272 9.02 -11.46 5.70
C LYS A 272 8.41 -11.86 4.35
N SER A 273 7.16 -11.46 4.10
CA SER A 273 6.36 -11.98 3.00
C SER A 273 6.81 -11.54 1.60
N PHE A 274 7.47 -10.38 1.51
CA PHE A 274 8.11 -9.93 0.28
C PHE A 274 9.21 -8.91 0.56
N SER A 275 10.02 -8.65 -0.46
CA SER A 275 11.12 -7.69 -0.45
C SER A 275 10.65 -6.35 -1.01
N LEU A 276 10.53 -5.32 -0.17
CA LEU A 276 10.08 -3.98 -0.54
C LEU A 276 11.27 -3.03 -0.74
N ILE A 277 11.27 -2.30 -1.85
CA ILE A 277 12.21 -1.21 -2.11
C ILE A 277 11.78 0.04 -1.35
N VAL A 278 12.68 0.59 -0.52
CA VAL A 278 12.48 1.78 0.30
C VAL A 278 13.71 2.68 0.30
N PRO A 279 13.58 4.00 0.55
CA PRO A 279 14.73 4.87 0.67
C PRO A 279 15.45 4.66 2.01
N ALA A 280 16.72 5.06 2.07
CA ALA A 280 17.45 5.18 3.34
C ALA A 280 16.80 6.21 4.29
N LYS A 281 16.24 7.29 3.70
CA LYS A 281 15.52 8.35 4.40
C LYS A 281 14.23 8.65 3.63
N PRO A 282 13.05 8.59 4.28
CA PRO A 282 11.77 8.87 3.61
C PRO A 282 11.71 10.25 2.97
N ILE A 283 11.03 10.32 1.83
CA ILE A 283 10.75 11.58 1.14
C ILE A 283 9.46 12.16 1.75
N GLN A 284 9.60 13.03 2.76
CA GLN A 284 8.47 13.57 3.55
C GLN A 284 7.70 14.70 2.85
N THR A 285 7.53 14.67 1.52
CA THR A 285 6.95 15.73 0.65
C THR A 285 7.91 16.85 0.18
N LEU A 286 7.42 17.56 -0.84
CA LEU A 286 8.08 18.39 -1.83
C LEU A 286 8.94 19.56 -1.27
N GLU A 287 8.77 19.94 -0.01
CA GLU A 287 9.58 20.99 0.63
C GLU A 287 11.04 20.57 0.84
N SER A 288 11.33 19.27 1.00
CA SER A 288 12.70 18.80 1.13
C SER A 288 13.49 18.89 -0.18
N THR A 289 12.82 18.91 -1.35
CA THR A 289 13.50 19.04 -2.65
C THR A 289 14.05 20.45 -2.90
N LYS A 290 13.55 21.48 -2.20
CA LYS A 290 14.18 22.81 -2.20
C LYS A 290 15.51 22.83 -1.41
N LYS A 291 15.69 21.92 -0.44
CA LYS A 291 16.92 21.82 0.37
C LYS A 291 17.96 20.85 -0.20
N ILE A 292 17.61 20.05 -1.20
CA ILE A 292 18.57 19.22 -1.96
C ILE A 292 19.00 19.99 -3.23
N LEU A 293 19.39 21.25 -3.05
CA LEU A 293 20.37 21.87 -3.95
C LEU A 293 21.74 21.34 -3.52
N PRO A 294 22.63 20.95 -4.45
CA PRO A 294 23.85 20.26 -4.08
C PRO A 294 24.72 21.18 -3.22
N ALA A 295 24.93 20.81 -1.96
CA ALA A 295 26.01 21.34 -1.12
C ALA A 295 27.41 20.96 -1.67
N PHE A 296 27.47 20.23 -2.79
CA PHE A 296 28.67 20.10 -3.60
C PHE A 296 28.60 21.07 -4.78
N ARG A 297 29.03 22.32 -4.55
CA ARG A 297 29.59 23.11 -5.65
C ARG A 297 30.80 22.32 -6.17
N PRO A 298 30.94 22.09 -7.48
CA PRO A 298 32.24 21.71 -8.01
C PRO A 298 33.19 22.87 -7.68
N THR A 299 34.15 22.63 -6.79
CA THR A 299 35.32 23.50 -6.65
C THR A 299 35.93 23.60 -8.03
N GLY A 300 36.11 24.84 -8.48
CA GLY A 300 36.33 25.18 -9.89
C GLY A 300 37.39 24.30 -10.54
N ALA A 301 37.12 23.90 -11.78
CA ALA A 301 38.16 23.53 -12.71
C ALA A 301 39.17 24.68 -12.74
N ILE A 302 40.38 24.42 -12.21
CA ILE A 302 41.53 25.29 -12.41
C ILE A 302 41.92 25.12 -13.87
N ALA A 303 41.35 25.96 -14.73
CA ALA A 303 41.97 26.29 -15.99
C ALA A 303 42.95 27.43 -15.71
N ASN A 304 44.24 27.10 -15.62
CA ASN A 304 45.33 27.98 -16.03
C ASN A 304 46.64 27.20 -16.05
N ASN A 305 47.10 26.91 -17.26
CA ASN A 305 48.49 27.10 -17.65
C ASN A 305 48.55 27.25 -19.17
N ARG A 306 48.29 28.47 -19.65
CA ARG A 306 49.01 28.99 -20.82
C ARG A 306 50.32 29.57 -20.27
N GLY A 307 51.38 28.77 -20.31
CA GLY A 307 52.75 29.25 -20.21
C GLY A 307 53.31 29.31 -21.63
N SER A 308 53.40 30.52 -22.16
CA SER A 308 54.26 30.85 -23.28
C SER A 308 55.72 30.86 -22.81
N SER A 309 56.55 29.99 -23.39
CA SER A 309 57.99 30.15 -23.58
C SER A 309 58.38 29.30 -24.77
#